data_AF-A0A0G0D662-F1
#
_entry.id   AF-A0A0G0D662-F1
#
_cell.length_a   1.000
_cell.length_b   1.000
_cell.length_c   1.000
_cell.angle_alpha   90.00
_cell.angle_beta   90.00
_cell.angle_gamma   90.00
#
_symmetry.space_group_name_H-M   'P 1'
#
loop_
_entity.id
_entity.type
_entity.pdbx_description
1 polymer ?
#
loop_
_entity_poly.entity_id
_entity_poly.type
_entity_poly.pdbx_seq_one_letter_code
_entity_poly.pdbx_strand_id
1 'polypeptide(L)' 'MGAYNFTKERKKIYKLHAEGKFFRDIAKECKISATRAHQIVRRIEENVPKEELEKIKALAAHKK' A
#
# COMPACT_ATOMS: atom_id res chain seq x y z
N MET A 1 -12.81 -14.92 10.68
CA MET A 1 -12.09 -14.16 9.64
C MET A 1 -11.42 -12.98 10.32
N GLY A 2 -10.14 -13.11 10.67
CA GLY A 2 -9.41 -12.04 11.38
C GLY A 2 -9.19 -10.88 10.42
N ALA A 3 -9.61 -9.67 10.82
CA ALA A 3 -9.31 -8.45 10.10
C ALA A 3 -7.82 -8.40 9.79
N TYR A 4 -7.46 -8.37 8.50
CA TYR A 4 -6.06 -8.28 8.10
C TYR A 4 -5.46 -7.04 8.77
N ASN A 5 -4.44 -7.24 9.61
CA ASN A 5 -3.87 -6.18 10.42
C ASN A 5 -3.19 -5.15 9.51
N PHE A 6 -3.96 -4.14 9.13
CA PHE A 6 -3.59 -3.05 8.25
C PHE A 6 -2.74 -2.05 9.04
N THR A 7 -1.50 -2.45 9.36
CA THR A 7 -0.60 -1.59 10.15
C THR A 7 -0.41 -0.24 9.44
N LYS A 8 -0.22 0.83 10.22
CA LYS A 8 -0.02 2.20 9.68
C LYS A 8 1.07 2.23 8.59
N GLU A 9 2.11 1.42 8.75
CA GLU A 9 3.22 1.29 7.81
C GLU A 9 2.79 0.63 6.49
N ARG A 10 2.05 -0.48 6.54
CA ARG A 10 1.48 -1.15 5.35
C ARG A 10 0.52 -0.26 4.59
N LYS A 11 -0.31 0.51 5.31
CA LYS A 11 -1.22 1.50 4.71
C LYS A 11 -0.45 2.59 3.97
N LYS A 12 0.64 3.08 4.56
CA LYS A 12 1.51 4.07 3.93
C LYS A 12 2.13 3.52 2.64
N ILE A 13 2.68 2.31 2.67
CA ILE A 13 3.29 1.65 1.51
C ILE A 13 2.27 1.51 0.36
N TYR A 14 1.07 1.01 0.65
CA TYR A 14 0.03 0.85 -0.37
C TYR A 14 -0.49 2.19 -0.89
N LYS A 15 -0.62 3.20 -0.02
CA LYS A 15 -0.99 4.56 -0.44
C LYS A 15 0.02 5.13 -1.43
N LEU A 16 1.32 5.05 -1.12
CA LEU A 16 2.38 5.55 -2.01
C LEU A 16 2.36 4.81 -3.37
N HIS A 17 2.08 3.51 -3.36
CA HIS A 17 1.90 2.74 -4.59
C HIS A 17 0.67 3.20 -5.37
N ALA A 18 -0.45 3.46 -4.70
CA ALA A 18 -1.67 4.00 -5.30
C ALA A 18 -1.50 5.44 -5.82
N GLU A 19 -0.61 6.24 -5.22
CA GLU A 19 -0.18 7.55 -5.72
C GLU A 19 0.72 7.45 -6.97
N GLY A 20 1.07 6.24 -7.41
CA GLY A 20 1.89 5.99 -8.60
C GLY A 20 3.40 6.05 -8.37
N LYS A 21 3.87 6.06 -7.10
CA LYS A 21 5.32 6.00 -6.82
C LYS A 21 5.89 4.63 -7.16
N PHE A 22 7.13 4.62 -7.64
CA PHE A 22 7.87 3.38 -7.87
C PHE A 22 8.26 2.69 -6.56
N PHE A 23 8.30 1.35 -6.57
CA PHE A 23 8.70 0.55 -5.40
C PHE A 23 10.08 0.92 -4.86
N ARG A 24 10.99 1.43 -5.70
CA ARG A 24 12.31 1.92 -5.26
C ARG A 24 12.21 3.15 -4.37
N ASP A 25 11.33 4.09 -4.70
CA ASP A 25 11.11 5.31 -3.90
C ASP A 25 10.33 5.00 -2.63
N ILE A 26 9.32 4.13 -2.72
CA ILE A 26 8.57 3.64 -1.55
C ILE A 26 9.52 2.93 -0.58
N ALA A 27 10.42 2.09 -1.09
CA ALA A 27 11.43 1.40 -0.31
C ALA A 27 12.35 2.38 0.44
N LYS A 28 12.83 3.43 -0.24
CA LYS A 28 13.62 4.49 0.40
C LYS A 28 12.84 5.24 1.48
N GLU A 29 11.61 5.64 1.19
CA GLU A 29 10.77 6.43 2.12
C GLU A 29 10.35 5.62 3.35
N CYS A 30 10.11 4.33 3.19
CA CYS A 30 9.70 3.42 4.26
C CYS A 30 10.89 2.67 4.90
N LYS A 31 12.13 2.93 4.48
CA LYS A 31 13.35 2.25 4.97
C LYS A 31 13.25 0.71 4.91
N ILE A 32 12.69 0.20 3.82
CA ILE A 32 12.55 -1.24 3.54
C ILE A 32 13.18 -1.59 2.19
N SER A 33 13.31 -2.87 1.86
CA SER A 33 13.73 -3.27 0.51
C SER A 33 12.58 -3.16 -0.49
N ALA A 34 12.90 -2.91 -1.77
CA ALA A 34 11.89 -2.87 -2.85
C ALA A 34 11.12 -4.20 -2.96
N THR A 35 11.79 -5.32 -2.75
CA THR A 35 11.15 -6.65 -2.69
C THR A 35 10.15 -6.75 -1.54
N ARG A 36 10.50 -6.22 -0.35
CA ARG A 36 9.60 -6.19 0.80
C ARG A 36 8.38 -5.31 0.52
N ALA A 37 8.58 -4.14 -0.11
CA ALA A 37 7.48 -3.26 -0.52
C ALA A 37 6.53 -3.98 -1.49
N HIS A 38 7.05 -4.68 -2.49
CA HIS A 38 6.27 -5.46 -3.45
C HIS A 38 5.48 -6.58 -2.78
N GLN A 39 6.11 -7.35 -1.88
CA GLN A 39 5.43 -8.40 -1.11
C GLN A 39 4.31 -7.84 -0.22
N ILE A 40 4.54 -6.67 0.38
CA ILE A 40 3.53 -6.01 1.22
C ILE A 40 2.33 -5.58 0.37
N VAL A 41 2.55 -4.93 -0.78
CA VAL A 41 1.47 -4.53 -1.69
C VAL A 41 0.68 -5.74 -2.14
N ARG A 42 1.36 -6.80 -2.61
CA ARG A 42 0.69 -8.04 -3.03
C ARG A 42 -0.16 -8.66 -1.92
N ARG A 43 0.38 -8.77 -0.70
CA ARG A 43 -0.37 -9.30 0.45
C ARG A 43 -1.58 -8.44 0.80
N ILE A 44 -1.46 -7.12 0.68
CA ILE A 44 -2.58 -6.21 0.88
C ILE A 44 -3.65 -6.49 -0.17
N GLU A 45 -3.30 -6.59 -1.45
CA GLU A 45 -4.26 -6.88 -2.52
C GLU A 45 -4.92 -8.26 -2.39
N GLU A 46 -4.21 -9.26 -1.85
CA GLU A 46 -4.73 -10.62 -1.64
C GLU A 46 -5.62 -10.75 -0.39
N ASN A 47 -5.35 -9.98 0.66
CA ASN A 47 -6.03 -10.14 1.96
C ASN A 47 -7.09 -9.07 2.23
N VAL A 48 -7.15 -8.00 1.45
CA VAL A 48 -7.99 -6.84 1.73
C VAL A 48 -9.06 -6.73 0.65
N PRO A 49 -10.34 -6.52 1.02
CA PRO A 49 -11.41 -6.38 0.06
C PRO A 49 -11.14 -5.24 -0.92
N LYS A 50 -11.51 -5.45 -2.20
CA LYS A 50 -11.35 -4.43 -3.25
C LYS A 50 -11.98 -3.10 -2.87
N GLU A 51 -13.14 -3.09 -2.21
CA GLU A 51 -13.80 -1.87 -1.73
C GLU A 51 -12.90 -1.01 -0.83
N GLU A 52 -12.16 -1.62 0.11
CA GLU A 52 -11.24 -0.90 1.00
C GLU A 52 -10.02 -0.39 0.22
N LEU A 53 -9.52 -1.18 -0.73
CA LEU A 53 -8.42 -0.78 -1.61
C LEU A 53 -8.80 0.40 -2.50
N GLU A 54 -10.03 0.41 -3.02
CA GLU A 54 -10.58 1.48 -3.85
C GLU A 54 -10.76 2.78 -3.05
N LYS A 55 -11.22 2.73 -1.80
CA LYS A 55 -11.22 3.91 -0.92
C LYS A 55 -9.83 4.51 -0.75
N ILE A 56 -8.80 3.67 -0.58
CA ILE A 56 -7.42 4.15 -0.44
C ILE A 56 -6.91 4.75 -1.76
N LYS A 57 -7.23 4.12 -2.90
CA LYS A 57 -6.89 4.66 -4.23
C LYS A 57 -7.59 5.98 -4.52
N ALA A 58 -8.88 6.10 -4.17
CA ALA A 58 -9.65 7.34 -4.33
C ALA A 58 -9.06 8.49 -3.49
N LEU A 59 -8.68 8.21 -2.23
CA LEU A 59 -8.01 9.19 -1.36
C LEU A 59 -6.62 9.59 -1.84
N ALA A 60 -5.91 8.70 -2.52
CA ALA A 60 -4.62 9.00 -3.15
C ALA A 60 -4.78 9.85 -4.42
N ALA A 61 -5.80 9.55 -5.25
CA ALA A 61 -6.07 10.25 -6.50
C ALA A 61 -6.59 11.69 -6.29
N HIS A 62 -7.37 11.93 -5.23
CA HIS A 62 -8.00 13.23 -4.96
C HIS A 62 -7.04 14.30 -4.43
N LYS A 63 -5.74 13.97 -4.28
CA LYS A 63 -4.71 14.87 -3.76
C LYS A 63 -3.94 15.63 -4.84
N LYS A 64 -4.46 15.64 -6.07
CA LYS A 64 -3.91 16.36 -7.22
C LYS A 64 -4.63 17.68 -7.45
#